data_AF-A0A090XA79-F1
#
_entry.id   AF-A0A090XA79-F1
#
_cell.length_a   1.000
_cell.length_b   1.000
_cell.length_c   1.000
_cell.angle_alpha   90.00
_cell.angle_beta   90.00
_cell.angle_gamma   90.00
#
_symmetry.space_group_name_H-M   'P 1'
#
loop_
_entity.id
_entity.type
_entity.pdbx_description
1 polymer ?
#
loop_
_entity_poly.entity_id
_entity_poly.type
_entity_poly.pdbx_seq_one_letter_code
_entity_poly.pdbx_strand_id
1 'polypeptide(L)'
;ADFYNASEYCKIFSGRKEAKTCLDMADIPQLRTDVGKNEDDAACQLQCCFNQTNVTINSPDGMICGDEKVCIHGVCVSRKTTWIVSNSTTSDRRRRTSNTKLKPK
;
A
#
# COMPACT_ATOMS: atom_id res chain seq x y z
N ALA A 1 -8.74 -7.72 4.59
CA ALA A 1 -9.51 -6.83 5.47
C ALA A 1 -9.06 -5.43 5.13
N ASP A 2 -9.93 -4.66 4.49
CA ASP A 2 -9.66 -3.28 4.15
C ASP A 2 -9.87 -2.45 5.42
N PHE A 3 -8.81 -2.35 6.23
CA PHE A 3 -8.81 -1.60 7.49
C PHE A 3 -8.94 -0.08 7.29
N TYR A 4 -9.09 0.38 6.05
CA TYR A 4 -9.07 1.78 5.67
C TYR A 4 -10.45 2.24 5.18
N ASN A 5 -11.15 3.02 6.01
CA ASN A 5 -12.31 3.78 5.59
C ASN A 5 -11.89 5.24 5.35
N ALA A 6 -11.82 5.63 4.07
CA ALA A 6 -11.37 6.95 3.67
C ALA A 6 -12.20 8.10 4.28
N SER A 7 -13.51 7.93 4.42
CA SER A 7 -14.38 8.94 5.04
C SER A 7 -14.15 9.05 6.54
N GLU A 8 -13.88 7.95 7.24
CA GLU A 8 -13.49 7.98 8.66
C GLU A 8 -12.11 8.61 8.85
N TYR A 9 -11.17 8.28 7.97
CA TYR A 9 -9.84 8.88 7.95
C TYR A 9 -9.88 10.40 7.76
N CYS A 10 -10.75 10.90 6.88
CA CYS A 10 -11.01 12.34 6.74
C CYS A 10 -11.48 12.99 8.05
N LYS A 11 -12.34 12.32 8.82
CA LYS A 11 -12.82 12.84 10.12
C LYS A 11 -11.70 12.92 11.14
N ILE A 12 -10.88 11.88 11.22
CA ILE A 12 -9.75 11.80 12.15
C ILE A 12 -8.73 12.89 11.82
N PHE A 13 -8.33 13.01 10.55
CA PHE A 13 -7.28 13.95 10.14
C PHE A 13 -7.73 15.41 10.23
N SER A 14 -8.95 15.71 9.81
CA SER A 14 -9.48 17.08 9.86
C SER A 14 -9.96 17.51 11.26
N GLY A 15 -10.21 16.56 12.16
CA GLY A 15 -10.87 16.80 13.44
C GLY A 15 -12.36 17.17 13.31
N ARG A 16 -12.96 17.02 12.12
CA ARG A 16 -14.34 17.42 11.82
C ARG A 16 -15.22 16.20 11.57
N LYS A 17 -16.33 16.08 12.30
CA LYS A 17 -17.23 14.91 12.20
C LYS A 17 -17.96 14.85 10.87
N GLU A 18 -18.17 16.00 10.24
CA GLU A 18 -18.82 16.18 8.95
C GLU A 18 -17.89 15.98 7.75
N ALA A 19 -16.58 15.82 7.98
CA ALA A 19 -15.65 15.57 6.90
C ALA A 19 -15.92 14.20 6.27
N LYS A 20 -15.88 14.16 4.94
CA LYS A 20 -16.05 12.95 4.12
C LYS A 20 -15.16 13.05 2.89
N THR A 21 -15.03 11.96 2.14
CA THR A 21 -14.33 12.03 0.87
C THR A 21 -15.07 12.96 -0.10
N CYS A 22 -14.33 13.70 -0.94
CA CYS A 22 -14.94 14.54 -1.98
C CYS A 22 -15.61 13.70 -3.09
N LEU A 23 -15.34 12.39 -3.16
CA LEU A 23 -16.06 11.46 -4.02
C LEU A 23 -17.54 11.35 -3.61
N ASP A 24 -17.80 11.39 -2.30
CA ASP A 24 -19.13 11.33 -1.69
C ASP A 24 -19.92 12.66 -1.78
N MET A 25 -19.31 13.72 -2.34
CA MET A 25 -19.95 15.00 -2.61
C MET A 25 -20.35 15.04 -4.11
N ALA A 26 -21.45 14.38 -4.47
CA ALA A 26 -21.98 14.44 -5.85
C ALA A 26 -22.33 15.88 -6.29
N ASP A 27 -22.62 16.76 -5.32
CA ASP A 27 -23.23 18.07 -5.57
C ASP A 27 -22.23 19.24 -5.68
N ILE A 28 -20.92 19.03 -5.52
CA ILE A 28 -19.93 20.13 -5.61
C ILE A 28 -18.70 19.71 -6.44
N PRO A 29 -18.81 19.68 -7.78
CA PRO A 29 -17.70 19.34 -8.68
C PRO A 29 -16.48 20.26 -8.51
N GLN A 30 -16.71 21.51 -8.11
CA GLN A 30 -15.66 22.53 -7.94
C GLN A 30 -14.68 22.24 -6.79
N LEU A 31 -15.03 21.31 -5.89
CA LEU A 31 -14.17 20.90 -4.80
C LEU A 31 -13.31 19.69 -5.13
N ARG A 32 -13.46 19.11 -6.32
CA ARG A 32 -12.52 18.09 -6.79
C ARG A 32 -11.31 18.79 -7.40
N THR A 33 -10.16 18.60 -6.79
CA THR A 33 -8.88 19.04 -7.34
C THR A 33 -8.22 17.82 -7.96
N ASP A 34 -7.52 17.98 -9.09
CA ASP A 34 -6.72 16.89 -9.64
C ASP A 34 -5.71 16.44 -8.57
N VAL A 35 -5.86 15.20 -8.14
CA VAL A 35 -5.08 14.58 -7.07
C VAL A 35 -3.96 13.75 -7.71
N GLY A 36 -2.71 13.93 -7.24
CA GLY A 36 -1.55 13.21 -7.76
C GLY A 36 -0.96 13.80 -9.06
N LYS A 37 0.32 13.51 -9.31
CA LYS A 37 1.00 13.87 -10.58
C LYS A 37 0.82 12.80 -11.67
N ASN A 38 0.43 11.60 -11.27
CA ASN A 38 0.14 10.44 -12.11
C ASN A 38 -0.97 9.60 -11.42
N GLU A 39 -1.57 8.64 -12.14
CA GLU A 39 -2.69 7.83 -11.64
C GLU A 39 -2.32 7.03 -10.38
N ASP A 40 -1.09 6.53 -10.28
CA ASP A 40 -0.60 5.77 -9.13
C ASP A 40 -0.48 6.65 -7.86
N ASP A 41 0.05 7.86 -8.00
CA ASP A 41 0.17 8.84 -6.93
C ASP A 41 -1.19 9.38 -6.49
N ALA A 42 -2.17 9.40 -7.41
CA ALA A 42 -3.54 9.80 -7.10
C ALA A 42 -4.17 8.87 -6.05
N ALA A 43 -3.86 7.56 -6.09
CA ALA A 43 -4.30 6.62 -5.07
C ALA A 43 -3.70 6.92 -3.68
N CYS A 44 -2.50 7.51 -3.63
CA CYS A 44 -1.81 7.83 -2.38
C CYS A 44 -2.20 9.17 -1.77
N GLN A 45 -3.11 9.89 -2.40
CA GLN A 45 -3.64 11.14 -1.90
C GLN A 45 -5.16 11.05 -1.81
N LEU A 46 -5.71 11.59 -0.74
CA LEU A 46 -7.14 11.60 -0.48
C LEU A 46 -7.62 13.04 -0.34
N GLN A 47 -8.71 13.36 -1.03
CA GLN A 47 -9.36 14.65 -0.87
C GLN A 47 -10.52 14.55 0.11
N CYS A 48 -10.41 15.29 1.21
CA CYS A 48 -11.43 15.41 2.24
C CYS A 48 -12.18 16.73 2.07
N CYS A 49 -13.50 16.66 2.09
CA CYS A 49 -14.39 17.79 1.91
C CYS A 49 -15.23 18.02 3.16
N PHE A 50 -15.38 19.28 3.56
CA PHE A 50 -16.23 19.75 4.66
C PHE A 50 -16.62 21.21 4.44
N ASN A 51 -17.87 21.59 4.75
CA ASN A 51 -18.36 22.98 4.70
C ASN A 51 -17.87 23.79 3.47
N GLN A 52 -18.07 23.23 2.28
CA GLN A 52 -17.67 23.84 1.00
C GLN A 52 -16.16 24.12 0.84
N THR A 53 -15.33 23.48 1.64
CA THR A 53 -13.86 23.52 1.54
C THR A 53 -13.33 22.11 1.32
N ASN A 54 -12.13 22.01 0.73
CA ASN A 54 -11.43 20.76 0.55
C ASN A 54 -10.02 20.85 1.14
N VAL A 55 -9.48 19.69 1.46
CA VAL A 55 -8.07 19.52 1.83
C VAL A 55 -7.60 18.19 1.27
N THR A 56 -6.43 18.22 0.64
CA THR A 56 -5.75 17.00 0.20
C THR A 56 -4.83 16.51 1.31
N ILE A 57 -4.99 15.24 1.67
CA ILE A 57 -4.19 14.57 2.70
C ILE A 57 -3.53 13.34 2.11
N ASN A 58 -2.47 12.86 2.74
CA ASN A 58 -1.83 11.62 2.32
C ASN A 58 -2.63 10.42 2.81
N SER A 59 -2.86 9.46 1.93
CA SER A 59 -3.32 8.13 2.31
C SER A 59 -2.30 7.48 3.26
N PRO A 60 -2.71 6.56 4.14
CA PRO A 60 -1.81 5.92 5.09
C PRO A 60 -0.61 5.24 4.43
N ASP A 61 0.56 5.38 5.05
CA ASP A 61 1.76 4.70 4.59
C ASP A 61 1.55 3.18 4.64
N GLY A 62 2.00 2.49 3.58
CA GLY A 62 1.80 1.05 3.42
C GLY A 62 0.49 0.64 2.75
N MET A 63 -0.43 1.58 2.47
CA MET A 63 -1.61 1.31 1.65
C MET A 63 -1.18 0.90 0.24
N ILE A 64 -1.78 -0.16 -0.32
CA ILE A 64 -1.46 -0.66 -1.66
C ILE A 64 -1.97 0.34 -2.70
N CYS A 65 -1.10 0.79 -3.59
CA CYS A 65 -1.42 1.71 -4.70
C CYS A 65 -1.15 1.10 -6.08
N GLY A 66 -0.75 -0.17 -6.14
CA GLY A 66 -0.50 -0.90 -7.37
C GLY A 66 0.22 -2.22 -7.09
N ASP A 67 0.53 -2.97 -8.15
CA ASP A 67 1.23 -4.24 -8.05
C ASP A 67 2.63 -4.05 -7.45
N GLU A 68 2.86 -4.69 -6.30
CA GLU A 68 4.08 -4.51 -5.51
C GLU A 68 4.41 -3.05 -5.15
N LYS A 69 3.42 -2.14 -5.14
CA LYS A 69 3.61 -0.74 -4.75
C LYS A 69 2.78 -0.35 -3.53
N VAL A 70 3.31 0.57 -2.74
CA VAL A 70 2.64 1.12 -1.56
C VAL A 70 2.80 2.64 -1.49
N CYS A 71 1.86 3.29 -0.81
CA CYS A 71 1.95 4.70 -0.50
C CYS A 71 3.00 4.95 0.57
N ILE A 72 3.85 5.95 0.34
CA ILE A 72 4.77 6.52 1.31
C ILE A 72 4.72 8.04 1.14
N HIS A 73 4.29 8.76 2.16
CA HIS A 73 4.19 10.22 2.17
C HIS A 73 3.42 10.81 0.97
N GLY A 74 2.36 10.13 0.52
CA GLY A 74 1.53 10.59 -0.59
C GLY A 74 2.07 10.28 -1.98
N VAL A 75 3.09 9.43 -2.08
CA VAL A 75 3.69 8.97 -3.34
C VAL A 75 3.59 7.44 -3.43
N CYS A 76 3.24 6.93 -4.60
CA CYS A 76 3.20 5.49 -4.84
C CYS A 76 4.59 4.96 -5.19
N VAL A 77 5.18 4.16 -4.30
CA VAL A 77 6.55 3.64 -4.45
C VAL A 77 6.56 2.12 -4.48
N SER A 78 7.49 1.52 -5.23
CA SER A 78 7.68 0.07 -5.24
C SER A 78 8.13 -0.44 -3.88
N ARG A 79 7.47 -1.49 -3.37
CA ARG A 79 7.97 -2.30 -2.26
C ARG A 79 9.28 -2.94 -2.72
N LYS A 80 10.37 -2.64 -2.02
CA LYS A 80 11.61 -3.40 -2.21
C LYS A 80 11.42 -4.80 -1.65
N THR A 81 11.00 -5.74 -2.49
CA THR A 81 10.93 -7.16 -2.13
C THR A 81 12.36 -7.68 -2.01
N THR A 82 12.88 -7.73 -0.78
CA THR A 82 14.14 -8.44 -0.53
C THR A 82 13.77 -9.91 -0.45
N TRP A 83 14.06 -10.67 -1.51
CA TRP A 83 13.98 -12.12 -1.45
C TRP A 83 14.99 -12.60 -0.41
N ILE A 84 14.52 -12.91 0.80
CA ILE A 84 15.30 -13.74 1.70
C ILE A 84 15.27 -15.11 1.06
N VAL A 85 16.33 -15.46 0.33
CA VAL A 85 16.60 -16.85 0.00
C VAL A 85 16.87 -17.53 1.34
N SER A 86 15.84 -18.14 1.91
CA SER A 86 15.96 -19.04 3.04
C SER A 86 16.84 -20.20 2.59
N ASN A 87 18.16 -20.06 2.71
CA ASN A 87 19.05 -21.18 2.55
C ASN A 87 18.77 -22.08 3.75
N SER A 88 17.96 -23.12 3.54
CA SER A 88 17.69 -24.14 4.55
C SER A 88 18.95 -24.98 4.76
N THR A 89 19.95 -24.39 5.41
CA THR A 89 21.01 -25.12 6.09
C THR A 89 20.41 -25.72 7.36
N THR A 90 19.72 -26.85 7.22
CA THR A 90 19.60 -27.80 8.34
C THR A 90 20.79 -28.75 8.29
N SER A 91 21.78 -28.39 9.10
CA SER A 91 22.90 -29.23 9.50
C SER A 91 22.42 -30.44 10.33
N ASP A 92 23.11 -31.59 10.13
CA ASP A 92 23.22 -32.77 11.03
C ASP A 92 21.97 -33.69 11.15
N ARG A 93 22.03 -35.04 11.08
CA ARG A 93 23.11 -36.01 11.34
C ARG A 93 22.73 -37.45 10.90
N ARG A 94 23.70 -38.17 10.30
CA ARG A 94 24.00 -39.64 10.35
C ARG A 94 23.13 -40.72 9.66
N ARG A 95 23.78 -41.30 8.63
CA ARG A 95 24.28 -42.71 8.54
C ARG A 95 23.29 -43.81 8.09
N ARG A 96 23.44 -44.26 6.83
CA ARG A 96 23.57 -45.69 6.48
C ARG A 96 24.51 -45.87 5.29
N THR A 97 25.54 -46.65 5.53
CA THR A 97 26.51 -47.22 4.59
C THR A 97 25.83 -48.07 3.52
N SER A 98 26.33 -48.02 2.27
CA SER A 98 26.89 -49.17 1.54
C SER A 98 27.31 -48.77 0.12
N ASN A 99 28.52 -49.20 -0.24
CA ASN A 99 29.15 -49.13 -1.57
C ASN A 99 28.20 -49.46 -2.74
N THR A 100 28.41 -48.86 -3.92
CA THR A 100 29.00 -49.52 -5.11
C THR A 100 29.28 -48.48 -6.21
N LYS A 101 30.48 -48.57 -6.82
CA LYS A 101 30.92 -47.92 -8.07
C LYS A 101 29.88 -48.06 -9.21
N LEU A 102 29.78 -47.07 -10.11
CA LEU A 102 30.19 -47.18 -11.52
C LEU A 102 29.86 -45.87 -12.30
N LYS A 103 30.87 -45.27 -12.93
CA LYS A 103 30.70 -44.32 -14.07
C LYS A 103 30.49 -45.12 -15.36
N PRO A 104 29.76 -44.57 -16.34
CA PRO A 104 30.34 -44.37 -17.68
C PRO A 104 29.99 -42.96 -18.22
N LYS A 105 30.95 -42.20 -18.73
CA LYS A 105 31.38 -42.08 -20.14
C LYS A 105 30.28 -41.53 -21.05
#